data_AF-A0A3N5PFF3-F1
#
_entry.id   AF-A0A3N5PFF3-F1
#
_cell.length_a   1.000
_cell.length_b   1.000
_cell.length_c   1.000
_cell.angle_alpha   90.00
_cell.angle_beta   90.00
_cell.angle_gamma   90.00
#
_symmetry.space_group_name_H-M   'P 1'
#
loop_
_entity.id
_entity.type
_entity.pdbx_description
1 polymer ?
#
loop_
_entity_poly.entity_id
_entity_poly.type
_entity_poly.pdbx_seq_one_letter_code
_entity_poly.pdbx_strand_id
1 'polypeptide(L)'
;MTPLAFEALYRAEWQELEEQLDQVLKRTSKQPKEPLRGERIAALYRRACEHLALARARSYPAYLLDRLDRLTADAHQVIYQQREFGASALWRIVSRDFPRAVRADAGYVWIAAALFAAPTLVLGVLVYYQPGLVLSVVDAATAAQFEQMYSRSAEAIGRTNDAGSNWVMFGFYISNNVGVAFQCFASGLAAGLGSIFFLLYNGAMAGAVAGYLAERGLGDTF
;
A
#
# COMPACT_ATOMS: atom_id res chain seq x y z
N MET A 1 52.08 20.68 1.57
CA MET A 1 51.73 20.09 0.26
C MET A 1 50.93 21.10 -0.54
N THR A 2 51.26 21.32 -1.81
CA THR A 2 50.54 22.26 -2.70
C THR A 2 49.18 21.67 -3.12
N PRO A 3 48.20 22.50 -3.54
CA PRO A 3 46.91 22.01 -4.03
C PRO A 3 47.04 21.03 -5.21
N LEU A 4 47.96 21.31 -6.14
CA LEU A 4 48.23 20.44 -7.29
C LEU A 4 48.79 19.07 -6.89
N ALA A 5 49.72 19.04 -5.93
CA ALA A 5 50.25 17.78 -5.41
C ALA A 5 49.20 16.99 -4.62
N PHE A 6 48.33 17.70 -3.88
CA PHE A 6 47.18 17.10 -3.20
C PHE A 6 46.22 16.44 -4.19
N GLU A 7 45.85 17.15 -5.25
CA GLU A 7 44.98 16.61 -6.28
C GLU A 7 45.62 15.41 -6.98
N ALA A 8 46.89 15.50 -7.40
CA ALA A 8 47.56 14.40 -8.08
C ALA A 8 47.62 13.11 -7.23
N LEU A 9 47.78 13.25 -5.92
CA LEU A 9 47.85 12.12 -4.99
C LEU A 9 46.52 11.38 -4.85
N TYR A 10 45.41 12.10 -4.75
CA TYR A 10 44.09 11.51 -4.42
C TYR A 10 43.13 11.42 -5.61
N ARG A 11 43.49 11.96 -6.78
CA ARG A 11 42.64 11.99 -7.99
C ARG A 11 42.12 10.61 -8.38
N ALA A 12 42.93 9.57 -8.26
CA ALA A 12 42.53 8.21 -8.64
C ALA A 12 41.37 7.69 -7.77
N GLU A 13 41.40 7.95 -6.46
CA GLU A 13 40.32 7.56 -5.55
C GLU A 13 39.04 8.35 -5.82
N TRP A 14 39.16 9.64 -6.15
CA TRP A 14 38.01 10.47 -6.48
C TRP A 14 37.36 10.04 -7.80
N GLN A 15 38.16 9.69 -8.81
CA GLN A 15 37.68 9.16 -10.08
C GLN A 15 36.99 7.80 -9.90
N GLU A 16 37.57 6.90 -9.09
CA GLU A 16 36.93 5.61 -8.78
C GLU A 16 35.55 5.80 -8.13
N LEU A 17 35.44 6.73 -7.16
CA LEU A 17 34.17 7.05 -6.53
C LEU A 17 33.17 7.65 -7.53
N GLU A 18 33.61 8.63 -8.32
CA GLU A 18 32.79 9.31 -9.34
C GLU A 18 32.24 8.31 -10.37
N GLU A 19 33.08 7.40 -10.87
CA GLU A 19 32.67 6.34 -11.81
C GLU A 19 31.66 5.36 -11.19
N GLN A 20 31.80 5.02 -9.90
CA GLN A 20 30.84 4.16 -9.20
C GLN A 20 29.51 4.88 -8.94
N LEU A 21 29.54 6.18 -8.60
CA LEU A 21 28.33 6.97 -8.39
C LEU A 21 27.55 7.18 -9.68
N ASP A 22 28.23 7.46 -10.81
CA ASP A 22 27.59 7.62 -12.12
C ASP A 22 26.85 6.36 -12.57
N GLN A 23 27.35 5.17 -12.18
CA GLN A 23 26.68 3.89 -12.42
C GLN A 23 25.40 3.77 -11.58
N VAL A 24 25.46 4.09 -10.28
CA VAL A 24 24.32 3.95 -9.37
C VAL A 24 23.22 4.97 -9.69
N LEU A 25 23.61 6.21 -9.99
CA LEU A 25 22.71 7.30 -10.37
C LEU A 25 22.23 7.20 -11.82
N LYS A 26 22.65 6.17 -12.56
CA LYS A 26 22.29 5.94 -13.98
C LYS A 26 22.58 7.15 -14.88
N ARG A 27 23.62 7.93 -14.56
CA ARG A 27 24.06 9.07 -15.38
C ARG A 27 24.76 8.58 -16.66
N THR A 28 25.19 7.32 -16.70
CA THR A 28 25.87 6.71 -17.85
C THR A 28 25.20 5.38 -18.28
N SER A 29 25.12 5.15 -19.60
CA SER A 29 24.52 3.95 -20.24
C SER A 29 25.51 2.77 -20.44
N LYS A 30 26.75 2.91 -19.95
CA LYS A 30 27.80 1.90 -20.15
C LYS A 30 27.58 0.69 -19.22
N GLN A 31 27.78 -0.51 -19.76
CA GLN A 31 27.78 -1.74 -18.98
C GLN A 31 28.87 -1.70 -17.90
N PRO A 32 28.61 -2.27 -16.71
CA PRO A 32 29.54 -2.24 -15.59
C PRO A 32 30.82 -3.00 -15.94
N LYS A 33 31.98 -2.36 -15.73
CA LYS A 33 33.30 -3.03 -15.83
C LYS A 33 33.57 -3.93 -14.62
N GLU A 34 33.03 -3.59 -13.45
CA GLU A 34 33.18 -4.35 -12.21
C GLU A 34 31.86 -4.36 -11.41
N PRO A 35 31.62 -5.40 -10.60
CA PRO A 35 30.45 -5.45 -9.73
C PRO A 35 30.51 -4.33 -8.67
N LEU A 36 29.41 -3.60 -8.50
CA LEU A 36 29.26 -2.58 -7.46
C LEU A 36 29.45 -3.19 -6.07
N ARG A 37 30.50 -2.78 -5.37
CA ARG A 37 30.77 -3.18 -3.98
C ARG A 37 30.40 -2.03 -3.05
N GLY A 38 29.24 -2.12 -2.40
CA GLY A 38 28.76 -1.06 -1.49
C GLY A 38 29.75 -0.70 -0.38
N GLU A 39 30.52 -1.66 0.11
CA GLU A 39 31.60 -1.44 1.08
C GLU A 39 32.71 -0.53 0.55
N ARG A 40 33.07 -0.67 -0.73
CA ARG A 40 34.11 0.14 -1.39
C ARG A 40 33.64 1.58 -1.56
N ILE A 41 32.39 1.77 -2.01
CA ILE A 41 31.76 3.10 -2.12
C ILE A 41 31.76 3.80 -0.76
N ALA A 42 31.35 3.10 0.30
CA ALA A 42 31.33 3.67 1.66
C ALA A 42 32.74 4.03 2.17
N ALA A 43 33.76 3.22 1.86
CA ALA A 43 35.14 3.52 2.21
C ALA A 43 35.70 4.74 1.47
N LEU A 44 35.48 4.81 0.14
CA LEU A 44 35.89 5.95 -0.69
C LEU A 44 35.17 7.24 -0.28
N TYR A 45 33.88 7.15 0.06
CA TYR A 45 33.10 8.27 0.59
C TYR A 45 33.72 8.86 1.86
N ARG A 46 34.05 8.02 2.86
CA ARG A 46 34.70 8.48 4.10
C ARG A 46 36.02 9.20 3.81
N ARG A 47 36.85 8.64 2.92
CA ARG A 47 38.11 9.28 2.49
C ARG A 47 37.85 10.60 1.77
N ALA A 48 36.85 10.69 0.89
CA ALA A 48 36.49 11.94 0.23
C ALA A 48 36.04 13.02 1.24
N CYS A 49 35.31 12.65 2.30
CA CYS A 49 34.97 13.55 3.40
C CYS A 49 36.22 14.01 4.18
N GLU A 50 37.16 13.11 4.47
CA GLU A 50 38.44 13.46 5.09
C GLU A 50 39.24 14.45 4.22
N HIS A 51 39.32 14.20 2.92
CA HIS A 51 39.98 15.07 1.95
C HIS A 51 39.33 16.46 1.87
N LEU A 52 37.99 16.52 1.87
CA LEU A 52 37.24 17.78 1.90
C LEU A 52 37.54 18.58 3.18
N ALA A 53 37.50 17.93 4.34
CA ALA A 53 37.81 18.56 5.62
C ALA A 53 39.25 19.11 5.64
N LEU A 54 40.20 18.33 5.11
CA LEU A 54 41.61 18.72 5.04
C LEU A 54 41.85 19.87 4.04
N ALA A 55 41.17 19.87 2.89
CA ALA A 55 41.24 20.93 1.90
C ALA A 55 40.65 22.25 2.43
N ARG A 56 39.54 22.18 3.17
CA ARG A 56 38.94 23.33 3.86
C ARG A 56 39.86 23.90 4.93
N ALA A 57 40.43 23.04 5.78
CA ALA A 57 41.33 23.46 6.86
C ALA A 57 42.61 24.16 6.33
N ARG A 58 43.03 23.83 5.10
CA ARG A 58 44.19 24.43 4.43
C ARG A 58 43.84 25.59 3.49
N SER A 59 42.57 25.99 3.43
CA SER A 59 42.09 27.05 2.54
C SER A 59 42.53 26.85 1.09
N TYR A 60 42.40 25.62 0.58
CA TYR A 60 42.69 25.32 -0.82
C TYR A 60 41.72 26.04 -1.78
N PRO A 61 42.09 26.17 -3.08
CA PRO A 61 41.29 26.93 -4.05
C PRO A 61 39.85 26.41 -4.18
N ALA A 62 38.92 27.33 -4.48
CA ALA A 62 37.49 27.04 -4.56
C ALA A 62 37.14 25.88 -5.51
N TYR A 63 37.80 25.77 -6.68
CA TYR A 63 37.51 24.69 -7.64
C TYR A 63 37.69 23.29 -7.04
N LEU A 64 38.66 23.13 -6.13
CA LEU A 64 38.96 21.84 -5.51
C LEU A 64 37.94 21.53 -4.42
N LEU A 65 37.56 22.54 -3.64
CA LEU A 65 36.51 22.43 -2.62
C LEU A 65 35.17 22.07 -3.28
N ASP A 66 34.77 22.78 -4.33
CA ASP A 66 33.51 22.55 -5.04
C ASP A 66 33.43 21.16 -5.68
N ARG A 67 34.57 20.62 -6.12
CA ARG A 67 34.62 19.25 -6.66
C ARG A 67 34.39 18.23 -5.55
N LEU A 68 35.09 18.36 -4.43
CA LEU A 68 34.97 17.45 -3.30
C LEU A 68 33.60 17.55 -2.62
N ASP A 69 33.04 18.75 -2.52
CA ASP A 69 31.69 18.98 -2.00
C ASP A 69 30.64 18.28 -2.87
N ARG A 70 30.70 18.46 -4.20
CA ARG A 70 29.79 17.75 -5.12
C ARG A 70 29.93 16.23 -5.02
N LEU A 71 31.16 15.72 -5.02
CA LEU A 71 31.43 14.29 -4.96
C LEU A 71 30.93 13.66 -3.65
N THR A 72 31.14 14.33 -2.52
CA THR A 72 30.65 13.86 -1.22
C THR A 72 29.14 14.01 -1.06
N ALA A 73 28.52 15.03 -1.65
CA ALA A 73 27.07 15.18 -1.68
C ALA A 73 26.38 14.08 -2.51
N ASP A 74 26.88 13.80 -3.71
CA ASP A 74 26.36 12.70 -4.56
C ASP A 74 26.52 11.34 -3.87
N ALA A 75 27.67 11.09 -3.24
CA ALA A 75 27.90 9.87 -2.46
C ALA A 75 26.95 9.77 -1.26
N HIS A 76 26.73 10.87 -0.55
CA HIS A 76 25.81 10.91 0.59
C HIS A 76 24.39 10.55 0.15
N GLN A 77 23.93 11.09 -0.98
CA GLN A 77 22.64 10.74 -1.55
C GLN A 77 22.56 9.24 -1.86
N VAL A 78 23.57 8.66 -2.50
CA VAL A 78 23.56 7.22 -2.84
C VAL A 78 23.56 6.32 -1.58
N ILE A 79 24.33 6.67 -0.56
CA ILE A 79 24.51 5.84 0.64
C ILE A 79 23.32 5.95 1.60
N TYR A 80 22.79 7.17 1.77
CA TYR A 80 21.82 7.46 2.84
C TYR A 80 20.41 7.76 2.35
N GLN A 81 20.19 8.01 1.05
CA GLN A 81 18.83 8.18 0.56
C GLN A 81 18.11 6.83 0.60
N GLN A 82 17.27 6.66 1.62
CA GLN A 82 16.26 5.61 1.63
C GLN A 82 15.44 5.75 0.34
N ARG A 83 15.30 4.67 -0.42
CA ARG A 83 14.36 4.61 -1.54
C ARG A 83 12.99 4.95 -0.99
N GLU A 84 12.58 6.22 -1.17
CA GLU A 84 11.23 6.65 -0.89
C GLU A 84 10.26 5.71 -1.62
N PHE A 85 9.16 5.38 -0.97
CA PHE A 85 8.10 4.52 -1.50
C PHE A 85 7.53 5.12 -2.79
N GLY A 86 8.18 4.88 -3.92
CA GLY A 86 7.73 5.32 -5.24
C GLY A 86 6.65 4.39 -5.79
N ALA A 87 5.96 4.85 -6.85
CA ALA A 87 4.94 4.07 -7.54
C ALA A 87 5.42 2.66 -7.96
N SER A 88 6.71 2.48 -8.23
CA SER A 88 7.31 1.18 -8.55
C SER A 88 7.34 0.22 -7.35
N ALA A 89 7.53 0.72 -6.13
CA ALA A 89 7.46 -0.08 -4.91
C ALA A 89 6.02 -0.49 -4.62
N LEU A 90 5.07 0.44 -4.76
CA LEU A 90 3.64 0.13 -4.63
C LEU A 90 3.20 -0.90 -5.68
N TRP A 91 3.63 -0.74 -6.94
CA TRP A 91 3.34 -1.69 -8.00
C TRP A 91 3.89 -3.07 -7.69
N ARG A 92 5.12 -3.18 -7.16
CA ARG A 92 5.68 -4.46 -6.72
C ARG A 92 4.85 -5.10 -5.61
N ILE A 93 4.41 -4.32 -4.61
CA ILE A 93 3.56 -4.83 -3.53
C ILE A 93 2.26 -5.40 -4.09
N VAL A 94 1.56 -4.62 -4.94
CA VAL A 94 0.26 -5.02 -5.48
C VAL A 94 0.36 -6.17 -6.48
N SER A 95 1.36 -6.15 -7.38
CA SER A 95 1.47 -7.14 -8.47
C SER A 95 2.20 -8.42 -8.07
N ARG A 96 3.05 -8.39 -7.04
CA ARG A 96 3.94 -9.51 -6.70
C ARG A 96 3.81 -9.94 -5.26
N ASP A 97 3.99 -9.03 -4.30
CA ASP A 97 4.13 -9.41 -2.89
C ASP A 97 2.76 -9.81 -2.31
N PHE A 98 1.70 -9.05 -2.60
CA PHE A 98 0.35 -9.34 -2.14
C PHE A 98 -0.22 -10.65 -2.70
N PRO A 99 -0.21 -10.91 -4.03
CA PRO A 99 -0.69 -12.20 -4.56
C PRO A 99 0.15 -13.38 -4.08
N ARG A 100 1.44 -13.17 -3.81
CA ARG A 100 2.30 -14.21 -3.23
C ARG A 100 1.89 -14.51 -1.78
N ALA A 101 1.61 -13.50 -0.96
CA ALA A 101 1.14 -13.68 0.41
C ALA A 101 -0.22 -14.40 0.44
N VAL A 102 -1.19 -13.96 -0.38
CA VAL A 102 -2.50 -14.63 -0.50
C VAL A 102 -2.37 -16.11 -0.87
N ARG A 103 -1.44 -16.46 -1.77
CA ARG A 103 -1.18 -17.86 -2.14
C ARG A 103 -0.46 -18.66 -1.06
N ALA A 104 0.44 -18.03 -0.30
CA ALA A 104 1.13 -18.67 0.80
C ALA A 104 0.14 -19.06 1.92
N ASP A 105 -0.83 -18.19 2.19
CA ASP A 105 -1.85 -18.35 3.23
C ASP A 105 -3.23 -18.75 2.66
N ALA A 106 -3.24 -19.39 1.49
CA ALA A 106 -4.47 -19.68 0.74
C ALA A 106 -5.51 -20.47 1.56
N GLY A 107 -5.06 -21.37 2.45
CA GLY A 107 -5.95 -22.11 3.34
C GLY A 107 -6.79 -21.19 4.22
N TYR A 108 -6.17 -20.20 4.88
CA TYR A 108 -6.88 -19.24 5.72
C TYR A 108 -7.80 -18.34 4.89
N VAL A 109 -7.38 -17.95 3.69
CA VAL A 109 -8.20 -17.16 2.77
C VAL A 109 -9.46 -17.93 2.35
N TRP A 110 -9.33 -19.21 2.00
CA TRP A 110 -10.48 -20.05 1.66
C TRP A 110 -11.40 -20.30 2.84
N ILE A 111 -10.86 -20.51 4.05
CA ILE A 111 -11.68 -20.65 5.26
C ILE A 111 -12.45 -19.36 5.52
N ALA A 112 -11.81 -18.20 5.46
CA ALA A 112 -12.47 -16.91 5.65
C ALA A 112 -13.54 -16.66 4.58
N ALA A 113 -13.23 -16.96 3.32
CA ALA A 113 -14.18 -16.87 2.22
C ALA A 113 -15.38 -17.80 2.43
N ALA A 114 -15.17 -19.03 2.90
CA ALA A 114 -16.24 -19.97 3.20
C ALA A 114 -17.09 -19.51 4.39
N LEU A 115 -16.46 -19.03 5.47
CA LEU A 115 -17.16 -18.50 6.65
C LEU A 115 -18.04 -17.29 6.33
N PHE A 116 -17.66 -16.48 5.33
CA PHE A 116 -18.50 -15.39 4.85
C PHE A 116 -19.55 -15.88 3.84
N ALA A 117 -19.13 -16.58 2.79
CA ALA A 117 -19.99 -16.94 1.66
C ALA A 117 -21.06 -17.98 2.02
N ALA A 118 -20.77 -18.95 2.88
CA ALA A 118 -21.73 -19.97 3.27
C ALA A 118 -23.00 -19.38 3.91
N PRO A 119 -22.94 -18.57 4.99
CA PRO A 119 -24.14 -17.95 5.54
C PRO A 119 -24.78 -16.95 4.58
N THR A 120 -24.00 -16.24 3.75
CA THR A 120 -24.56 -15.35 2.71
C THR A 120 -25.46 -16.11 1.74
N LEU A 121 -24.98 -17.23 1.20
CA LEU A 121 -25.75 -18.04 0.25
C LEU A 121 -26.93 -18.72 0.94
N VAL A 122 -26.72 -19.32 2.11
CA VAL A 122 -27.78 -20.04 2.84
C VAL A 122 -28.91 -19.08 3.21
N LEU A 123 -28.62 -17.94 3.84
CA LEU A 123 -29.65 -16.98 4.21
C LEU A 123 -30.20 -16.22 3.01
N GLY A 124 -29.39 -15.91 2.00
CA GLY A 124 -29.89 -15.30 0.77
C GLY A 124 -30.96 -16.15 0.10
N VAL A 125 -30.70 -17.45 -0.09
CA VAL A 125 -31.68 -18.38 -0.67
C VAL A 125 -32.88 -18.55 0.26
N LEU A 126 -32.65 -18.72 1.56
CA LEU A 126 -33.72 -18.97 2.51
C LEU A 126 -34.67 -17.77 2.64
N VAL A 127 -34.12 -16.55 2.74
CA VAL A 127 -34.93 -15.32 2.79
C VAL A 127 -35.59 -15.02 1.45
N TYR A 128 -34.95 -15.34 0.32
CA TYR A 128 -35.59 -15.21 -0.99
C TYR A 128 -36.88 -16.03 -1.10
N TYR A 129 -36.89 -17.28 -0.61
CA TYR A 129 -38.09 -18.12 -0.61
C TYR A 129 -39.04 -17.86 0.56
N GLN A 130 -38.55 -17.34 1.68
CA GLN A 130 -39.34 -17.01 2.87
C GLN A 130 -38.93 -15.63 3.44
N PRO A 131 -39.41 -14.52 2.85
CA PRO A 131 -38.94 -13.16 3.17
C PRO A 131 -39.08 -12.74 4.62
N GLY A 132 -40.06 -13.31 5.34
CA GLY A 132 -40.25 -13.04 6.77
C GLY A 132 -39.05 -13.41 7.64
N LEU A 133 -38.17 -14.30 7.17
CA LEU A 133 -36.95 -14.68 7.89
C LEU A 133 -35.91 -13.57 7.95
N VAL A 134 -36.04 -12.50 7.14
CA VAL A 134 -35.18 -11.32 7.29
C VAL A 134 -35.25 -10.76 8.73
N LEU A 135 -36.42 -10.85 9.36
CA LEU A 135 -36.68 -10.35 10.71
C LEU A 135 -36.03 -11.20 11.82
N SER A 136 -35.45 -12.35 11.47
CA SER A 136 -34.62 -13.14 12.38
C SER A 136 -33.17 -12.66 12.42
N VAL A 137 -32.76 -11.82 11.47
CA VAL A 137 -31.38 -11.33 11.29
C VAL A 137 -31.28 -9.84 11.56
N VAL A 138 -32.23 -9.06 11.06
CA VAL A 138 -32.32 -7.61 11.26
C VAL A 138 -33.71 -7.23 11.75
N ASP A 139 -33.84 -6.09 12.42
CA ASP A 139 -35.16 -5.61 12.83
C ASP A 139 -35.94 -5.03 11.64
N ALA A 140 -37.25 -4.81 11.84
CA ALA A 140 -38.12 -4.29 10.80
C ALA A 140 -37.71 -2.89 10.31
N ALA A 141 -37.15 -2.07 11.21
CA ALA A 141 -36.66 -0.74 10.86
C ALA A 141 -35.47 -0.81 9.91
N THR A 142 -34.50 -1.69 10.16
CA THR A 142 -33.33 -1.91 9.31
C THR A 142 -33.74 -2.50 7.95
N ALA A 143 -34.63 -3.49 7.94
CA ALA A 143 -35.15 -4.06 6.70
C ALA A 143 -35.83 -2.99 5.82
N ALA A 144 -36.66 -2.13 6.41
CA ALA A 144 -37.31 -1.02 5.72
C ALA A 144 -36.31 0.03 5.20
N GLN A 145 -35.23 0.31 5.95
CA GLN A 145 -34.17 1.22 5.49
C GLN A 145 -33.46 0.68 4.25
N PHE A 146 -33.11 -0.61 4.24
CA PHE A 146 -32.51 -1.25 3.07
C PHE A 146 -33.46 -1.23 1.88
N GLU A 147 -34.74 -1.58 2.09
CA GLU A 147 -35.75 -1.52 1.04
C GLU A 147 -35.87 -0.11 0.45
N GLN A 148 -35.91 0.92 1.30
CA GLN A 148 -35.98 2.30 0.87
C GLN A 148 -34.74 2.74 0.08
N MET A 149 -33.55 2.33 0.53
CA MET A 149 -32.27 2.63 -0.11
C MET A 149 -32.19 2.09 -1.54
N TYR A 150 -32.82 0.94 -1.79
CA TYR A 150 -32.78 0.25 -3.09
C TYR A 150 -34.08 0.34 -3.90
N SER A 151 -35.16 0.90 -3.34
CA SER A 151 -36.44 1.09 -4.02
C SER A 151 -36.32 2.01 -5.24
N ARG A 152 -37.01 1.69 -6.35
CA ARG A 152 -37.03 2.54 -7.56
C ARG A 152 -37.66 3.92 -7.34
N SER A 153 -38.48 4.09 -6.30
CA SER A 153 -38.92 5.42 -5.84
C SER A 153 -37.80 6.26 -5.21
N ALA A 154 -36.58 5.73 -5.05
CA ALA A 154 -35.38 6.54 -4.86
C ALA A 154 -35.01 7.36 -6.11
N GLU A 155 -35.54 7.00 -7.30
CA GLU A 155 -35.59 7.84 -8.50
C GLU A 155 -36.78 8.83 -8.49
N ALA A 156 -37.38 9.11 -7.33
CA ALA A 156 -38.41 10.14 -7.23
C ALA A 156 -37.86 11.49 -7.70
N ILE A 157 -38.52 12.03 -8.71
CA ILE A 157 -38.43 13.38 -9.27
C ILE A 157 -37.96 14.37 -8.18
N GLY A 158 -36.66 14.71 -8.20
CA GLY A 158 -36.04 15.59 -7.19
C GLY A 158 -34.68 15.11 -6.66
N ARG A 159 -34.39 13.81 -6.67
CA ARG A 159 -33.00 13.32 -6.57
C ARG A 159 -32.41 13.28 -7.96
N THR A 160 -31.73 14.36 -8.35
CA THR A 160 -30.58 14.18 -9.23
C THR A 160 -29.66 13.18 -8.54
N ASN A 161 -29.02 12.30 -9.31
CA ASN A 161 -27.89 11.49 -8.86
C ASN A 161 -26.77 12.44 -8.42
N ASP A 162 -26.94 13.07 -7.26
CA ASP A 162 -26.08 14.16 -6.82
C ASP A 162 -24.79 13.53 -6.35
N ALA A 163 -23.69 13.88 -7.01
CA ALA A 163 -22.38 13.27 -6.78
C ALA A 163 -22.01 13.28 -5.28
N GLY A 164 -22.49 14.28 -4.52
CA GLY A 164 -22.34 14.36 -3.07
C GLY A 164 -22.96 13.20 -2.27
N SER A 165 -24.14 12.72 -2.65
CA SER A 165 -24.79 11.55 -2.01
C SER A 165 -23.96 10.28 -2.23
N ASN A 166 -23.37 10.13 -3.42
CA ASN A 166 -22.54 8.98 -3.76
C ASN A 166 -21.20 9.01 -3.02
N TRP A 167 -20.59 10.19 -2.83
CA TRP A 167 -19.36 10.34 -2.05
C TRP A 167 -19.54 10.02 -0.57
N VAL A 168 -20.66 10.44 0.04
CA VAL A 168 -20.98 10.11 1.43
C VAL A 168 -21.21 8.62 1.60
N MET A 169 -21.98 8.00 0.70
CA MET A 169 -22.24 6.56 0.73
C MET A 169 -20.95 5.74 0.52
N PHE A 170 -20.09 6.17 -0.41
CA PHE A 170 -18.76 5.61 -0.62
C PHE A 170 -17.90 5.67 0.65
N GLY A 171 -17.83 6.84 1.30
CA GLY A 171 -17.09 7.00 2.55
C GLY A 171 -17.65 6.14 3.68
N PHE A 172 -18.98 6.03 3.77
CA PHE A 172 -19.65 5.15 4.72
C PHE A 172 -19.27 3.68 4.48
N TYR A 173 -19.34 3.19 3.24
CA TYR A 173 -18.95 1.82 2.91
C TYR A 173 -17.48 1.52 3.18
N ILE A 174 -16.57 2.47 2.89
CA ILE A 174 -15.16 2.31 3.24
C ILE A 174 -14.99 2.19 4.75
N SER A 175 -15.56 3.13 5.51
CA SER A 175 -15.48 3.12 6.97
C SER A 175 -16.03 1.84 7.56
N ASN A 176 -17.18 1.36 7.06
CA ASN A 176 -17.80 0.12 7.50
C ASN A 176 -16.92 -1.11 7.23
N ASN A 177 -16.45 -1.29 5.99
CA ASN A 177 -15.64 -2.46 5.62
C ASN A 177 -14.26 -2.46 6.32
N VAL A 178 -13.62 -1.30 6.40
CA VAL A 178 -12.35 -1.14 7.13
C VAL A 178 -12.56 -1.39 8.63
N GLY A 179 -13.67 -0.90 9.18
CA GLY A 179 -14.07 -1.17 10.57
C GLY A 179 -14.21 -2.67 10.85
N VAL A 180 -14.94 -3.40 10.01
CA VAL A 180 -15.06 -4.87 10.12
C VAL A 180 -13.70 -5.55 9.99
N ALA A 181 -12.83 -5.10 9.07
CA ALA A 181 -11.48 -5.66 8.94
C ALA A 181 -10.65 -5.48 10.23
N PHE A 182 -10.69 -4.29 10.85
CA PHE A 182 -10.03 -4.04 12.13
C PHE A 182 -10.65 -4.85 13.27
N GLN A 183 -11.97 -5.00 13.31
CA GLN A 183 -12.65 -5.84 14.29
C GLN A 183 -12.21 -7.30 14.16
N CYS A 184 -12.20 -7.84 12.94
CA CYS A 184 -11.69 -9.19 12.66
C CYS A 184 -10.24 -9.36 13.10
N PHE A 185 -9.37 -8.38 12.82
CA PHE A 185 -7.96 -8.43 13.22
C PHE A 185 -7.78 -8.38 14.74
N ALA A 186 -8.36 -7.36 15.40
CA ALA A 186 -8.19 -7.14 16.83
C ALA A 186 -8.79 -8.28 17.66
N SER A 187 -10.01 -8.71 17.34
CA SER A 187 -10.68 -9.82 18.03
C SER A 187 -10.15 -11.19 17.61
N GLY A 188 -9.46 -11.27 16.46
CA GLY A 188 -8.75 -12.47 16.01
C GLY A 188 -7.60 -12.88 16.92
N LEU A 189 -7.07 -11.96 17.75
CA LEU A 189 -6.09 -12.29 18.78
C LEU A 189 -6.62 -13.32 19.80
N ALA A 190 -7.94 -13.41 19.98
CA ALA A 190 -8.60 -14.46 20.77
C ALA A 190 -8.74 -15.76 19.97
N ALA A 191 -7.60 -16.30 19.49
CA ALA A 191 -7.51 -17.55 18.72
C ALA A 191 -8.43 -17.62 17.48
N GLY A 192 -8.72 -16.47 16.85
CA GLY A 192 -9.55 -16.37 15.65
C GLY A 192 -11.06 -16.39 15.88
N LEU A 193 -11.54 -16.56 17.12
CA LEU A 193 -12.98 -16.64 17.42
C LEU A 193 -13.73 -15.37 17.02
N GLY A 194 -13.14 -14.21 17.28
CA GLY A 194 -13.74 -12.94 16.89
C GLY A 194 -13.83 -12.77 15.37
N SER A 195 -12.79 -13.15 14.63
CA SER A 195 -12.81 -13.12 13.16
C SER A 195 -13.90 -14.04 12.59
N ILE A 196 -14.05 -15.26 13.15
CA ILE A 196 -15.11 -16.20 12.76
C ILE A 196 -16.49 -15.57 12.99
N PHE A 197 -16.72 -15.00 14.18
CA PHE A 197 -17.99 -14.34 14.51
C PHE A 197 -18.34 -13.22 13.52
N PHE A 198 -17.40 -12.29 13.28
CA PHE A 198 -17.66 -11.15 12.39
C PHE A 198 -17.87 -11.57 10.94
N LEU A 199 -17.14 -12.58 10.43
CA LEU A 199 -17.35 -13.10 9.08
C LEU A 199 -18.71 -13.77 8.94
N LEU A 200 -19.10 -14.61 9.89
CA LEU A 200 -20.40 -15.27 9.89
C LEU A 200 -21.54 -14.25 9.99
N TYR A 201 -21.43 -13.28 10.90
CA TYR A 201 -22.43 -12.24 11.11
C TYR A 201 -22.60 -11.35 9.88
N ASN A 202 -21.51 -10.82 9.33
CA ASN A 202 -21.57 -9.98 8.13
C ASN A 202 -22.06 -10.78 6.91
N GLY A 203 -21.61 -12.03 6.77
CA GLY A 203 -22.09 -12.91 5.70
C GLY A 203 -23.59 -13.18 5.82
N ALA A 204 -24.07 -13.48 7.02
CA ALA A 204 -25.49 -13.71 7.31
C ALA A 204 -26.35 -12.48 7.02
N MET A 205 -25.93 -11.29 7.49
CA MET A 205 -26.63 -10.03 7.26
C MET A 205 -26.69 -9.69 5.77
N ALA A 206 -25.56 -9.81 5.06
CA ALA A 206 -25.50 -9.58 3.62
C ALA A 206 -26.44 -10.53 2.85
N GLY A 207 -26.44 -11.82 3.20
CA GLY A 207 -27.32 -12.81 2.61
C GLY A 207 -28.80 -12.49 2.82
N ALA A 208 -29.20 -12.27 4.07
CA ALA A 208 -30.59 -11.99 4.42
C ALA A 208 -31.13 -10.74 3.70
N VAL A 209 -30.34 -9.65 3.68
CA VAL A 209 -30.72 -8.42 2.97
C VAL A 209 -30.79 -8.65 1.46
N ALA A 210 -29.79 -9.31 0.86
CA ALA A 210 -29.77 -9.60 -0.57
C ALA A 210 -30.99 -10.45 -0.99
N GLY A 211 -31.30 -11.51 -0.25
CA GLY A 211 -32.45 -12.37 -0.52
C GLY A 211 -33.78 -11.63 -0.40
N TYR A 212 -33.93 -10.81 0.64
CA TYR A 212 -35.12 -9.98 0.87
C TYR A 212 -35.36 -8.97 -0.26
N LEU A 213 -34.31 -8.29 -0.72
CA LEU A 213 -34.39 -7.32 -1.80
C LEU A 213 -34.61 -7.98 -3.15
N ALA A 214 -33.94 -9.11 -3.41
CA ALA A 214 -34.12 -9.88 -4.63
C ALA A 214 -35.55 -10.39 -4.80
N GLU A 215 -36.19 -10.86 -3.73
CA GLU A 215 -37.60 -11.28 -3.76
C GLU A 215 -38.55 -10.12 -4.12
N ARG A 216 -38.25 -8.91 -3.65
CA ARG A 216 -39.02 -7.69 -3.96
C ARG A 216 -38.74 -7.09 -5.34
N GLY A 217 -37.92 -7.74 -6.16
CA GLY A 217 -37.52 -7.23 -7.46
C GLY A 217 -36.55 -6.03 -7.40
N LEU A 218 -35.87 -5.85 -6.27
CA LEU A 218 -34.84 -4.83 -6.04
C LEU A 218 -33.41 -5.38 -6.19
N GLY A 219 -33.26 -6.58 -6.76
CA GLY A 219 -31.94 -7.20 -6.96
C GLY A 219 -31.07 -6.47 -7.97
N ASP A 220 -31.66 -5.80 -8.97
CA ASP A 220 -30.90 -5.08 -10.02
C ASP A 220 -30.21 -3.81 -9.48
N THR A 221 -30.73 -3.25 -8.39
CA THR A 221 -30.21 -2.02 -7.77
C THR A 221 -29.27 -2.30 -6.59
N PHE A 222 -29.19 -3.56 -6.13
CA PHE A 222 -28.41 -4.03 -4.99
C PHE A 222 -26.98 -4.44 -5.36
#